data_AF-A0A9W8E9N5-F1
#
_entry.id   AF-A0A9W8E9N5-F1
#
_cell.length_a   1.000
_cell.length_b   1.000
_cell.length_c   1.000
_cell.angle_alpha   90.00
_cell.angle_beta   90.00
_cell.angle_gamma   90.00
#
_symmetry.space_group_name_H-M   'P 1'
#
loop_
_entity.id
_entity.type
_entity.pdbx_description
1 polymer ?
#
loop_
_entity_poly.entity_id
_entity_poly.type
_entity_poly.pdbx_seq_one_letter_code
_entity_poly.pdbx_strand_id
1 'polypeptide(L)'
;MLFIRPLPCFPSRLARPGRTTLPRHPLLITQSNVRQRPLLCGISSTRTLASDRTATKPVNATPDRSLPVSLPVPTIRRVLASRQVGDSVDVSGWVRSVRRQKARAFIELCDGSSLEGIQIVLESNILTQCSTLPTTGTSVRVQGILARSPGGKQTTEIVANEFTIIGECDPDSYPLQKKYHSIEFLRSVPHLRPRTRTFTGLLRLRDGATRYLDEFFANQDFVRIHTPILTSHDCEGGGEVFKVVNHSQHQAGENKEFFQRPVFTTVSAQLHAEIMAHSLSRVYTFNPTFRAEPSMTYRHLAEFWMLEAEMAFITDVHQLVDLAESMLRHVTRQILDDYASELVHFQRWVSKVSSNDAPVDLEQRWRTFVDQPFARMTYTEAVEILQQHVQSHPGAFTFPVEWGKDLQHEHEQFLADHYCQGPVFVTDYPSGIKAFYMQDNPTQQEQPGTTSASVDLLVPGPGELLGGSLREHRFDALMAKLQKYHLDPKEYEWYTDLRRYGSVPHGGFGLGFDRYIQMLTGIKSIRDIIPFARYSGHCHL
;
A
#
# COMPACT_ATOMS: atom_id res chain seq x y z
N MET A 1 34.35 -14.12 -1.41
CA MET A 1 35.81 -13.99 -1.60
C MET A 1 36.06 -13.52 -3.03
N LEU A 2 36.33 -12.23 -3.24
CA LEU A 2 36.88 -11.67 -4.49
C LEU A 2 37.54 -10.32 -4.17
N PHE A 3 38.83 -10.22 -4.49
CA PHE A 3 39.75 -9.12 -4.21
C PHE A 3 39.70 -8.05 -5.30
N ILE A 4 39.70 -6.75 -4.94
CA ILE A 4 40.24 -5.68 -5.81
C ILE A 4 41.02 -4.67 -4.95
N ARG A 5 42.29 -4.41 -5.33
CA ARG A 5 43.25 -3.46 -4.72
C ARG A 5 43.01 -2.01 -5.20
N PRO A 6 43.36 -0.97 -4.40
CA PRO A 6 43.26 0.43 -4.78
C PRO A 6 44.59 1.02 -5.30
N LEU A 7 44.53 2.08 -6.11
CA LEU A 7 45.66 2.94 -6.52
C LEU A 7 45.18 4.41 -6.71
N PRO A 8 46.05 5.44 -6.66
CA PRO A 8 46.00 6.45 -5.60
C PRO A 8 45.83 7.92 -6.05
N CYS A 9 45.70 8.79 -5.05
CA CYS A 9 45.57 10.26 -5.10
C CYS A 9 46.72 11.02 -5.77
N PHE A 10 46.42 12.22 -6.28
CA PHE A 10 47.35 13.36 -6.42
C PHE A 10 46.68 14.71 -6.03
N PRO A 11 47.44 15.75 -5.60
CA PRO A 11 46.94 16.77 -4.68
C PRO A 11 46.94 18.24 -5.18
N SER A 12 46.12 19.06 -4.48
CA SER A 12 46.35 20.45 -4.03
C SER A 12 46.50 21.63 -5.03
N ARG A 13 45.79 22.74 -4.74
CA ARG A 13 46.32 24.11 -4.42
C ARG A 13 45.16 25.15 -4.45
N LEU A 14 44.81 25.75 -3.30
CA LEU A 14 45.15 27.10 -2.81
C LEU A 14 44.40 28.27 -3.51
N ALA A 15 43.52 28.96 -2.75
CA ALA A 15 43.58 30.40 -2.44
C ALA A 15 42.31 30.94 -1.73
N ARG A 16 42.48 31.55 -0.55
CA ARG A 16 41.62 32.55 0.11
C ARG A 16 42.40 33.90 0.02
N PRO A 17 41.86 35.14 0.27
CA PRO A 17 40.87 35.46 1.32
C PRO A 17 39.92 36.66 1.08
N GLY A 18 39.04 36.94 2.05
CA GLY A 18 38.34 38.23 2.19
C GLY A 18 37.40 38.25 3.41
N ARG A 19 37.83 38.90 4.51
CA ARG A 19 37.06 39.15 5.75
C ARG A 19 36.18 40.40 5.59
N THR A 20 35.02 40.43 6.25
CA THR A 20 34.42 41.64 6.85
C THR A 20 33.48 41.24 8.00
N THR A 21 33.36 42.13 8.98
CA THR A 21 32.96 41.89 10.38
C THR A 21 31.68 42.64 10.77
N LEU A 22 30.77 41.95 11.51
CA LEU A 22 29.89 42.41 12.62
C LEU A 22 28.84 43.54 12.37
N PRO A 23 27.79 43.75 13.22
CA PRO A 23 27.61 43.32 14.63
C PRO A 23 26.23 42.75 15.05
N ARG A 24 26.19 42.28 16.31
CA ARG A 24 25.04 41.79 17.09
C ARG A 24 24.31 42.94 17.82
N HIS A 25 23.01 42.77 18.07
CA HIS A 25 22.31 43.34 19.24
C HIS A 25 21.25 42.36 19.80
N PRO A 26 21.05 42.28 21.14
CA PRO A 26 20.15 41.35 21.82
C PRO A 26 18.85 42.03 22.32
N LEU A 27 17.80 41.27 22.65
CA LEU A 27 16.68 41.64 23.55
C LEU A 27 15.88 40.34 23.84
N LEU A 28 15.90 39.78 25.05
CA LEU A 28 15.15 40.10 26.28
C LEU A 28 13.88 39.24 26.45
N ILE A 29 13.98 38.33 27.42
CA ILE A 29 12.99 37.39 27.92
C ILE A 29 12.07 38.13 28.91
N THR A 30 10.75 37.91 28.82
CA THR A 30 9.81 38.22 29.91
C THR A 30 8.96 37.00 30.22
N GLN A 31 8.99 36.62 31.50
CA GLN A 31 8.14 35.59 32.11
C GLN A 31 6.76 36.20 32.43
N SER A 32 5.69 35.40 32.30
CA SER A 32 4.41 35.71 32.94
C SER A 32 3.85 34.47 33.65
N ASN A 33 3.54 34.68 34.93
CA ASN A 33 2.89 33.77 35.86
C ASN A 33 1.40 33.61 35.53
N VAL A 34 0.86 32.39 35.61
CA VAL A 34 -0.57 32.19 35.88
C VAL A 34 -0.79 31.10 36.93
N ARG A 35 -1.67 31.46 37.87
CA ARG A 35 -2.01 30.86 39.17
C ARG A 35 -2.73 29.51 39.08
N GLN A 36 -2.43 28.67 40.07
CA GLN A 36 -3.27 27.54 40.51
C GLN A 36 -4.49 28.01 41.30
N ARG A 37 -5.62 27.29 41.18
CA ARG A 37 -6.70 27.20 42.18
C ARG A 37 -7.21 25.74 42.25
N PRO A 38 -7.48 25.19 43.46
CA PRO A 38 -7.98 23.82 43.66
C PRO A 38 -9.48 23.77 43.98
N LEU A 39 -9.97 22.56 44.35
CA LEU A 39 -11.27 22.16 44.95
C LEU A 39 -12.25 21.52 43.93
N LEU A 40 -13.03 20.46 44.22
CA LEU A 40 -13.32 19.69 45.45
C LEU A 40 -13.96 18.35 45.04
N CYS A 41 -13.72 17.30 45.84
CA CYS A 41 -14.37 16.00 45.79
C CYS A 41 -15.78 16.09 46.40
N GLY A 42 -16.76 15.37 45.84
CA GLY A 42 -18.13 15.28 46.36
C GLY A 42 -18.72 13.90 46.08
N ILE A 43 -18.72 13.04 47.11
CA ILE A 43 -19.42 11.76 47.19
C ILE A 43 -20.83 12.04 47.75
N SER A 44 -21.89 11.50 47.15
CA SER A 44 -23.15 11.26 47.88
C SER A 44 -24.04 10.20 47.23
N SER A 45 -24.26 9.14 48.02
CA SER A 45 -25.52 8.42 48.30
C SER A 45 -26.32 7.73 47.18
N THR A 46 -26.30 6.41 47.31
CA THR A 46 -27.35 5.42 47.05
C THR A 46 -28.80 5.88 47.28
N ARG A 47 -29.69 5.50 46.35
CA ARG A 47 -31.10 5.18 46.63
C ARG A 47 -31.63 4.15 45.64
N THR A 48 -31.93 2.97 46.19
CA THR A 48 -32.71 1.88 45.58
C THR A 48 -34.17 2.30 45.46
N LEU A 49 -34.85 1.97 44.36
CA LEU A 49 -36.30 1.69 44.34
C LEU A 49 -36.65 0.89 43.07
N ALA A 50 -37.70 0.08 43.22
CA ALA A 50 -37.99 -1.13 42.47
C ALA A 50 -38.78 -0.91 41.17
N SER A 51 -38.64 -1.92 40.30
CA SER A 51 -39.60 -2.48 39.34
C SER A 51 -40.53 -1.53 38.57
N ASP A 52 -40.34 -1.48 37.25
CA ASP A 52 -41.43 -1.88 36.34
C ASP A 52 -40.88 -2.42 35.02
N ARG A 53 -41.30 -3.62 34.65
CA ARG A 53 -40.93 -4.28 33.38
C ARG A 53 -42.01 -3.98 32.36
N THR A 54 -41.73 -3.04 31.46
CA THR A 54 -42.41 -2.95 30.16
C THR A 54 -41.37 -3.05 29.07
N ALA A 55 -41.43 -4.14 28.30
CA ALA A 55 -40.54 -4.42 27.18
C ALA A 55 -40.79 -3.43 26.03
N THR A 56 -39.98 -2.37 25.99
CA THR A 56 -39.83 -1.51 24.81
C THR A 56 -38.58 -1.94 24.02
N LYS A 57 -38.79 -2.31 22.76
CA LYS A 57 -37.72 -2.57 21.78
C LYS A 57 -36.68 -1.44 21.81
N PRO A 58 -35.36 -1.71 21.78
CA PRO A 58 -34.38 -0.65 21.72
C PRO A 58 -34.41 -0.04 20.31
N VAL A 59 -35.06 1.12 20.17
CA VAL A 59 -34.84 2.02 19.04
C VAL A 59 -33.54 2.78 19.34
N ASN A 60 -32.40 2.14 19.08
CA ASN A 60 -31.13 2.86 18.93
C ASN A 60 -31.06 3.40 17.50
N ALA A 61 -31.89 4.40 17.21
CA ALA A 61 -31.61 5.31 16.11
C ALA A 61 -30.78 6.45 16.69
N THR A 62 -29.46 6.34 16.60
CA THR A 62 -28.57 7.49 16.77
C THR A 62 -29.02 8.56 15.77
N PRO A 63 -29.30 9.81 16.20
CA PRO A 63 -29.63 10.86 15.27
C PRO A 63 -28.38 11.16 14.43
N ASP A 64 -28.46 10.89 13.13
CA ASP A 64 -27.48 11.29 12.14
C ASP A 64 -27.31 12.82 12.22
N ARG A 65 -26.23 13.24 12.89
CA ARG A 65 -25.87 14.64 13.11
C ARG A 65 -25.01 15.21 11.98
N SER A 66 -24.89 14.52 10.85
CA SER A 66 -24.18 15.08 9.70
C SER A 66 -25.09 16.07 8.96
N LEU A 67 -24.77 17.36 9.04
CA LEU A 67 -25.30 18.32 8.06
C LEU A 67 -24.87 17.83 6.67
N PRO A 68 -25.76 17.78 5.66
CA PRO A 68 -25.37 17.33 4.34
C PRO A 68 -24.29 18.27 3.80
N VAL A 69 -23.09 17.74 3.58
CA VAL A 69 -21.98 18.48 2.98
C VAL A 69 -22.39 18.81 1.54
N SER A 70 -22.73 20.08 1.28
CA SER A 70 -23.04 20.56 -0.07
C SER A 70 -21.73 20.94 -0.78
N LEU A 71 -21.19 20.02 -1.59
CA LEU A 71 -20.11 20.33 -2.51
C LEU A 71 -20.66 21.09 -3.75
N PRO A 72 -19.94 22.07 -4.30
CA PRO A 72 -20.44 22.97 -5.33
C PRO A 72 -20.70 22.29 -6.69
N VAL A 73 -20.02 21.17 -6.98
CA VAL A 73 -20.22 20.41 -8.23
C VAL A 73 -20.38 18.93 -7.87
N PRO A 74 -21.53 18.30 -8.17
CA PRO A 74 -21.70 16.88 -7.92
C PRO A 74 -20.85 16.06 -8.90
N THR A 75 -20.23 15.00 -8.39
CA THR A 75 -19.51 14.04 -9.23
C THR A 75 -20.49 13.18 -10.03
N ILE A 76 -20.04 12.63 -11.16
CA ILE A 76 -20.81 11.68 -11.97
C ILE A 76 -21.25 10.49 -11.12
N ARG A 77 -20.37 9.96 -10.25
CA ARG A 77 -20.77 8.88 -9.32
C ARG A 77 -21.94 9.31 -8.44
N ARG A 78 -21.90 10.52 -7.87
CA ARG A 78 -22.99 11.01 -7.01
C ARG A 78 -24.28 11.22 -7.80
N VAL A 79 -24.19 11.74 -9.02
CA VAL A 79 -25.35 11.89 -9.92
C VAL A 79 -25.99 10.51 -10.19
N LEU A 80 -25.19 9.52 -10.59
CA LEU A 80 -25.68 8.17 -10.87
C LEU A 80 -26.26 7.46 -9.64
N ALA A 81 -25.77 7.77 -8.44
CA ALA A 81 -26.22 7.13 -7.20
C ALA A 81 -27.44 7.79 -6.55
N SER A 82 -27.65 9.11 -6.76
CA SER A 82 -28.62 9.88 -5.97
C SER A 82 -29.70 10.61 -6.77
N ARG A 83 -29.57 10.70 -8.10
CA ARG A 83 -30.53 11.41 -8.95
C ARG A 83 -31.45 10.44 -9.68
N GLN A 84 -32.66 10.90 -9.96
CA GLN A 84 -33.69 10.16 -10.68
C GLN A 84 -33.83 10.66 -12.11
N VAL A 85 -34.36 9.80 -12.97
CA VAL A 85 -34.73 10.19 -14.34
C VAL A 85 -35.73 11.35 -14.26
N GLY A 86 -35.44 12.43 -14.98
CA GLY A 86 -36.19 13.70 -14.96
C GLY A 86 -35.49 14.80 -14.16
N ASP A 87 -34.53 14.47 -13.30
CA ASP A 87 -33.80 15.47 -12.52
C ASP A 87 -32.93 16.35 -13.41
N SER A 88 -32.87 17.64 -13.07
CA SER A 88 -31.86 18.54 -13.61
C SER A 88 -30.52 18.29 -12.93
N VAL A 89 -29.47 18.17 -13.73
CA VAL A 89 -28.11 17.86 -13.28
C VAL A 89 -27.10 18.81 -13.91
N ASP A 90 -26.03 19.09 -13.18
CA ASP A 90 -24.90 19.91 -13.60
C ASP A 90 -23.62 19.12 -13.34
N VAL A 91 -22.98 18.66 -14.41
CA VAL A 91 -21.78 17.82 -14.34
C VAL A 91 -20.63 18.45 -15.08
N SER A 92 -19.43 18.29 -14.54
CA SER A 92 -18.19 18.71 -15.19
C SER A 92 -17.23 17.53 -15.30
N GLY A 93 -16.44 17.49 -16.37
CA GLY A 93 -15.45 16.42 -16.58
C GLY A 93 -14.69 16.57 -17.87
N TRP A 94 -14.00 15.50 -18.26
CA TRP A 94 -13.21 15.40 -19.48
C TRP A 94 -13.86 14.44 -20.47
N VAL A 95 -13.87 14.85 -21.73
CA VAL A 95 -14.37 14.06 -22.85
C VAL A 95 -13.46 12.86 -23.08
N ARG A 96 -14.00 11.64 -22.96
CA ARG A 96 -13.30 10.40 -23.30
C ARG A 96 -13.49 10.00 -24.74
N SER A 97 -14.67 10.25 -25.28
CA SER A 97 -14.94 10.06 -26.70
C SER A 97 -16.15 10.84 -27.19
N VAL A 98 -16.16 11.14 -28.48
CA VAL A 98 -17.26 11.83 -29.16
C VAL A 98 -17.67 11.01 -30.38
N ARG A 99 -18.97 10.88 -30.59
CA ARG A 99 -19.55 10.25 -31.79
C ARG A 99 -20.69 11.11 -32.32
N ARG A 100 -20.55 11.60 -33.54
CA ARG A 100 -21.61 12.33 -34.26
C ARG A 100 -22.49 11.36 -35.05
N GLN A 101 -23.81 11.54 -34.97
CA GLN A 101 -24.78 10.79 -35.77
C GLN A 101 -25.89 11.74 -36.27
N LYS A 102 -25.89 12.04 -37.58
CA LYS A 102 -26.83 12.98 -38.21
C LYS A 102 -26.91 14.29 -37.40
N ALA A 103 -28.05 14.53 -36.77
CA ALA A 103 -28.39 15.75 -36.05
C ALA A 103 -28.14 15.69 -34.53
N ARG A 104 -27.45 14.64 -34.04
CA ARG A 104 -27.09 14.44 -32.63
C ARG A 104 -25.60 14.11 -32.48
N ALA A 105 -25.03 14.42 -31.32
CA ALA A 105 -23.72 13.94 -30.91
C ALA A 105 -23.81 13.30 -29.53
N PHE A 106 -23.00 12.26 -29.33
CA PHE A 106 -22.90 11.51 -28.10
C PHE A 106 -21.49 11.67 -27.56
N ILE A 107 -21.37 12.14 -26.32
CA ILE A 107 -20.10 12.36 -25.63
C ILE A 107 -20.04 11.41 -24.44
N GLU A 108 -18.99 10.61 -24.33
CA GLU A 108 -18.65 9.91 -23.09
C GLU A 108 -17.88 10.90 -22.20
N LEU A 109 -18.51 11.35 -21.12
CA LEU A 109 -17.92 12.27 -20.15
C LEU A 109 -17.44 11.51 -18.92
N CYS A 110 -16.24 11.82 -18.42
CA CYS A 110 -15.72 11.24 -17.19
C CYS A 110 -15.06 12.31 -16.32
N ASP A 111 -15.28 12.25 -15.01
CA ASP A 111 -14.68 13.12 -14.00
C ASP A 111 -13.73 12.36 -13.05
N GLY A 112 -13.48 11.09 -13.35
CA GLY A 112 -12.66 10.17 -12.55
C GLY A 112 -13.36 9.57 -11.33
N SER A 113 -14.59 10.00 -11.00
CA SER A 113 -15.32 9.49 -9.84
C SER A 113 -15.90 8.09 -10.06
N SER A 114 -16.20 7.72 -11.31
CA SER A 114 -16.72 6.41 -11.73
C SER A 114 -15.90 5.85 -12.90
N LEU A 115 -15.96 4.53 -13.11
CA LEU A 115 -15.18 3.86 -14.16
C LEU A 115 -15.72 4.14 -15.58
N GLU A 116 -17.05 4.01 -15.74
CA GLU A 116 -17.74 4.10 -17.05
C GLU A 116 -18.09 5.54 -17.47
N GLY A 117 -18.05 6.51 -16.54
CA GLY A 117 -18.47 7.89 -16.83
C GLY A 117 -19.99 8.00 -17.05
N ILE A 118 -20.42 8.99 -17.84
CA ILE A 118 -21.82 9.20 -18.24
C ILE A 118 -21.91 9.66 -19.70
N GLN A 119 -22.93 9.17 -20.43
CA GLN A 119 -23.19 9.63 -21.78
C GLN A 119 -23.93 10.98 -21.74
N ILE A 120 -23.43 11.96 -22.49
CA ILE A 120 -24.09 13.23 -22.79
C ILE A 120 -24.64 13.18 -24.21
N VAL A 121 -25.90 13.56 -24.39
CA VAL A 121 -26.56 13.72 -25.69
C VAL A 121 -26.65 15.21 -26.01
N LEU A 122 -25.99 15.62 -27.09
CA LEU A 122 -26.14 16.94 -27.68
C LEU A 122 -27.14 16.85 -28.82
N GLU A 123 -28.27 17.54 -28.67
CA GLU A 123 -29.27 17.68 -29.73
C GLU A 123 -28.96 18.86 -30.66
N SER A 124 -29.71 18.97 -31.75
CA SER A 124 -29.40 19.90 -32.84
C SER A 124 -29.33 21.35 -32.40
N ASN A 125 -30.20 21.76 -31.47
CA ASN A 125 -30.24 23.10 -30.89
C ASN A 125 -28.93 23.49 -30.17
N ILE A 126 -28.30 22.54 -29.46
CA ILE A 126 -27.01 22.75 -28.79
C ILE A 126 -25.87 22.65 -29.79
N LEU A 127 -25.93 21.65 -30.69
CA LEU A 127 -24.90 21.45 -31.70
C LEU A 127 -24.70 22.64 -32.63
N THR A 128 -25.76 23.37 -32.97
CA THR A 128 -25.66 24.58 -33.78
C THR A 128 -24.97 25.74 -33.07
N GLN A 129 -24.88 25.70 -31.73
CA GLN A 129 -24.19 26.70 -30.92
C GLN A 129 -22.69 26.38 -30.77
N CYS A 130 -22.29 25.13 -30.98
CA CYS A 130 -20.90 24.72 -30.96
C CYS A 130 -20.23 25.03 -32.31
N SER A 131 -19.22 25.91 -32.33
CA SER A 131 -18.41 26.18 -33.52
C SER A 131 -17.67 24.93 -34.00
N THR A 132 -17.16 24.13 -33.07
CA THR A 132 -16.52 22.83 -33.29
C THR A 132 -16.98 21.84 -32.22
N LEU A 133 -16.98 20.55 -32.56
CA LEU A 133 -17.21 19.50 -31.57
C LEU A 133 -15.99 19.38 -30.65
N PRO A 134 -16.18 19.09 -29.35
CA PRO A 134 -15.07 18.84 -28.44
C PRO A 134 -14.31 17.58 -28.86
N THR A 135 -13.04 17.51 -28.48
CA THR A 135 -12.14 16.40 -28.79
C THR A 135 -11.86 15.57 -27.53
N THR A 136 -11.17 14.44 -27.69
CA THR A 136 -10.75 13.63 -26.54
C THR A 136 -9.83 14.45 -25.65
N GLY A 137 -10.14 14.55 -24.35
CA GLY A 137 -9.38 15.31 -23.37
C GLY A 137 -9.90 16.73 -23.12
N THR A 138 -10.83 17.25 -23.92
CA THR A 138 -11.49 18.55 -23.67
C THR A 138 -12.22 18.52 -22.33
N SER A 139 -12.06 19.56 -21.49
CA SER A 139 -12.85 19.73 -20.27
C SER A 139 -14.12 20.52 -20.55
N VAL A 140 -15.24 20.04 -20.03
CA VAL A 140 -16.57 20.59 -20.32
C VAL A 140 -17.43 20.64 -19.06
N ARG A 141 -18.39 21.57 -19.03
CA ARG A 141 -19.52 21.59 -18.10
C ARG A 141 -20.80 21.38 -18.88
N VAL A 142 -21.69 20.56 -18.33
CA VAL A 142 -22.96 20.21 -18.97
C VAL A 142 -24.08 20.38 -17.95
N GLN A 143 -25.04 21.22 -18.28
CA GLN A 143 -26.32 21.28 -17.58
C GLN A 143 -27.38 20.60 -18.44
N GLY A 144 -28.17 19.72 -17.85
CA GLY A 144 -29.13 18.93 -18.61
C GLY A 144 -30.10 18.16 -17.74
N ILE A 145 -30.85 17.27 -18.38
CA ILE A 145 -31.83 16.39 -17.73
C ILE A 145 -31.31 14.96 -17.78
N LEU A 146 -31.30 14.27 -16.63
CA LEU A 146 -31.00 12.85 -16.57
C LEU A 146 -32.16 12.06 -17.19
N ALA A 147 -31.90 11.29 -18.24
CA ALA A 147 -32.89 10.55 -19.00
C ALA A 147 -32.54 9.06 -19.04
N ARG A 148 -33.55 8.21 -19.29
CA ARG A 148 -33.32 6.79 -19.58
C ARG A 148 -32.70 6.66 -20.97
N SER A 149 -31.59 5.93 -21.08
CA SER A 149 -30.92 5.74 -22.36
C SER A 149 -31.67 4.74 -23.24
N PRO A 150 -31.92 5.04 -24.52
CA PRO A 150 -32.60 4.14 -25.45
C PRO A 150 -31.66 3.08 -26.05
N GLY A 151 -30.34 3.25 -25.93
CA GLY A 151 -29.33 2.49 -26.68
C GLY A 151 -28.87 1.17 -26.06
N GLY A 152 -29.41 0.77 -24.91
CA GLY A 152 -29.15 -0.51 -24.23
C GLY A 152 -27.74 -0.70 -23.63
N LYS A 153 -26.74 0.10 -24.03
CA LYS A 153 -25.35 0.03 -23.53
C LYS A 153 -25.14 0.72 -22.18
N GLN A 154 -26.05 1.61 -21.81
CA GLN A 154 -26.08 2.28 -20.52
C GLN A 154 -27.54 2.48 -20.10
N THR A 155 -27.78 2.54 -18.80
CA THR A 155 -29.12 2.70 -18.21
C THR A 155 -29.62 4.13 -18.32
N THR A 156 -28.74 5.12 -18.13
CA THR A 156 -29.06 6.54 -18.13
C THR A 156 -28.09 7.36 -19.00
N GLU A 157 -28.55 8.53 -19.45
CA GLU A 157 -27.79 9.53 -20.18
C GLU A 157 -28.24 10.94 -19.79
N ILE A 158 -27.45 11.98 -20.06
CA ILE A 158 -27.83 13.37 -19.84
C ILE A 158 -28.17 14.01 -21.18
N VAL A 159 -29.39 14.49 -21.34
CA VAL A 159 -29.76 15.35 -22.48
C VAL A 159 -29.39 16.77 -22.14
N ALA A 160 -28.43 17.35 -22.87
CA ALA A 160 -27.87 18.64 -22.56
C ALA A 160 -28.84 19.79 -22.92
N ASN A 161 -29.04 20.69 -21.96
CA ASN A 161 -29.70 21.98 -22.16
C ASN A 161 -28.68 23.11 -22.34
N GLU A 162 -27.51 22.98 -21.69
CA GLU A 162 -26.38 23.87 -21.83
C GLU A 162 -25.09 23.05 -21.91
N PHE A 163 -24.18 23.46 -22.79
CA PHE A 163 -22.90 22.80 -23.00
C PHE A 163 -21.79 23.84 -23.11
N THR A 164 -20.88 23.85 -22.15
CA THR A 164 -19.78 24.82 -22.07
C THR A 164 -18.45 24.09 -22.17
N ILE A 165 -17.61 24.49 -23.13
CA ILE A 165 -16.20 24.08 -23.15
C ILE A 165 -15.45 24.95 -22.14
N ILE A 166 -14.81 24.30 -21.16
CA ILE A 166 -13.99 24.98 -20.13
C ILE A 166 -12.55 25.11 -20.63
N GLY A 167 -12.02 24.04 -21.21
CA GLY A 167 -10.65 23.98 -21.70
C GLY A 167 -10.55 23.09 -22.93
N GLU A 168 -10.04 23.67 -24.02
CA GLU A 168 -9.83 22.97 -25.28
C GLU A 168 -8.70 21.94 -25.17
N CYS A 169 -8.71 20.97 -26.08
CA CYS A 169 -7.67 19.96 -26.18
C CYS A 169 -7.33 19.74 -27.66
N ASP A 170 -6.10 20.06 -28.04
CA ASP A 170 -5.66 19.87 -29.42
C ASP A 170 -5.49 18.36 -29.72
N PRO A 171 -6.24 17.80 -30.67
CA PRO A 171 -6.18 16.37 -30.99
C PRO A 171 -4.83 15.96 -31.59
N ASP A 172 -4.08 16.87 -32.21
CA ASP A 172 -2.81 16.55 -32.85
C ASP A 172 -1.67 16.42 -31.84
N SER A 173 -1.70 17.21 -30.76
CA SER A 173 -0.70 17.16 -29.68
C SER A 173 -1.08 16.28 -28.49
N TYR A 174 -2.37 16.01 -28.26
CA TYR A 174 -2.80 15.24 -27.09
C TYR A 174 -2.43 13.74 -27.19
N PRO A 175 -1.60 13.20 -26.28
CA PRO A 175 -1.02 11.86 -26.43
C PRO A 175 -2.02 10.72 -26.17
N LEU A 176 -3.07 10.96 -25.37
CA LEU A 176 -4.05 9.94 -24.97
C LEU A 176 -5.29 9.93 -25.88
N GLN A 177 -5.07 9.91 -27.19
CA GLN A 177 -6.15 9.73 -28.16
C GLN A 177 -6.92 8.41 -27.92
N LYS A 178 -8.15 8.31 -28.45
CA LYS A 178 -9.02 7.11 -28.34
C LYS A 178 -8.50 5.94 -29.18
N LYS A 179 -7.34 5.39 -28.80
CA LYS A 179 -6.68 4.23 -29.37
C LYS A 179 -6.05 3.38 -28.26
N TYR A 180 -5.60 2.18 -28.62
CA TYR A 180 -4.78 1.40 -27.69
C TYR A 180 -3.44 2.07 -27.46
N HIS A 181 -2.99 2.07 -26.21
CA HIS A 181 -1.70 2.57 -25.77
C HIS A 181 -0.99 1.44 -25.05
N SER A 182 0.28 1.18 -25.39
CA SER A 182 1.09 0.20 -24.67
C SER A 182 1.38 0.68 -23.25
N ILE A 183 1.70 -0.26 -22.36
CA ILE A 183 2.07 0.07 -20.98
C ILE A 183 3.36 0.90 -20.98
N GLU A 184 4.31 0.56 -21.85
CA GLU A 184 5.58 1.27 -22.02
C GLU A 184 5.37 2.73 -22.39
N PHE A 185 4.44 3.02 -23.31
CA PHE A 185 4.07 4.40 -23.65
C PHE A 185 3.39 5.10 -22.47
N LEU A 186 2.49 4.43 -21.76
CA LEU A 186 1.84 5.04 -20.60
C LEU A 186 2.83 5.37 -19.47
N ARG A 187 3.92 4.61 -19.34
CA ARG A 187 5.04 4.92 -18.44
C ARG A 187 5.86 6.13 -18.89
N SER A 188 5.80 6.55 -20.16
CA SER A 188 6.47 7.77 -20.65
C SER A 188 5.63 9.04 -20.48
N VAL A 189 4.34 8.91 -20.17
CA VAL A 189 3.43 10.04 -19.85
C VAL A 189 2.71 9.84 -18.50
N PRO A 190 3.45 9.57 -17.41
CA PRO A 190 2.89 9.26 -16.09
C PRO A 190 1.97 10.36 -15.54
N HIS A 191 2.22 11.63 -15.86
CA HIS A 191 1.36 12.76 -15.48
C HIS A 191 -0.02 12.76 -16.16
N LEU A 192 -0.18 12.07 -17.31
CA LEU A 192 -1.47 11.93 -18.02
C LEU A 192 -2.09 10.54 -17.86
N ARG A 193 -1.27 9.51 -17.61
CA ARG A 193 -1.68 8.12 -17.43
C ARG A 193 -2.91 7.92 -16.51
N PRO A 194 -3.06 8.62 -15.37
CA PRO A 194 -4.25 8.54 -14.52
C PRO A 194 -5.58 8.85 -15.20
N ARG A 195 -5.58 9.52 -16.37
CA ARG A 195 -6.79 9.82 -17.15
C ARG A 195 -7.33 8.63 -17.93
N THR A 196 -6.54 7.56 -18.05
CA THR A 196 -6.98 6.31 -18.68
C THR A 196 -7.85 5.50 -17.72
N ARG A 197 -8.83 4.76 -18.26
CA ARG A 197 -9.80 3.98 -17.47
C ARG A 197 -9.13 3.02 -16.48
N THR A 198 -8.11 2.28 -16.91
CA THR A 198 -7.38 1.32 -16.08
C THR A 198 -6.69 1.99 -14.89
N PHE A 199 -6.00 3.12 -15.11
CA PHE A 199 -5.25 3.78 -14.05
C PHE A 199 -6.16 4.58 -13.12
N THR A 200 -7.25 5.18 -13.62
CA THR A 200 -8.26 5.77 -12.72
C THR A 200 -8.89 4.71 -11.81
N GLY A 201 -9.24 3.54 -12.37
CA GLY A 201 -9.78 2.42 -11.60
C GLY A 201 -8.79 1.92 -10.55
N LEU A 202 -7.51 1.81 -10.90
CA LEU A 202 -6.44 1.40 -9.99
C LEU A 202 -6.31 2.36 -8.80
N LEU A 203 -6.28 3.67 -9.04
CA LEU A 203 -6.15 4.65 -7.95
C LEU A 203 -7.34 4.58 -6.98
N ARG A 204 -8.55 4.38 -7.51
CA ARG A 204 -9.76 4.21 -6.71
C ARG A 204 -9.75 2.91 -5.92
N LEU A 205 -9.29 1.81 -6.52
CA LEU A 205 -9.14 0.51 -5.87
C LEU A 205 -8.12 0.59 -4.72
N ARG A 206 -6.98 1.27 -4.95
CA ARG A 206 -5.97 1.51 -3.91
C ARG A 206 -6.55 2.27 -2.73
N ASP A 207 -7.24 3.38 -2.98
CA ASP A 207 -7.93 4.14 -1.94
C ASP A 207 -8.93 3.27 -1.15
N GLY A 208 -9.71 2.44 -1.87
CA GLY A 208 -10.61 1.45 -1.28
C GLY A 208 -9.92 0.49 -0.33
N ALA A 209 -8.87 -0.17 -0.83
CA ALA A 209 -8.10 -1.13 -0.06
C ALA A 209 -7.47 -0.49 1.19
N THR A 210 -6.90 0.72 1.07
CA THR A 210 -6.35 1.44 2.23
C THR A 210 -7.43 1.70 3.27
N ARG A 211 -8.61 2.17 2.85
CA ARG A 211 -9.71 2.46 3.77
C ARG A 211 -10.23 1.22 4.49
N TYR A 212 -10.42 0.11 3.79
CA TYR A 212 -10.88 -1.13 4.43
C TYR A 212 -9.81 -1.75 5.33
N LEU A 213 -8.51 -1.55 5.04
CA LEU A 213 -7.44 -1.90 5.98
C LEU A 213 -7.53 -1.06 7.25
N ASP A 214 -7.68 0.26 7.13
CA ASP A 214 -7.86 1.16 8.27
C ASP A 214 -9.11 0.78 9.10
N GLU A 215 -10.24 0.51 8.44
CA GLU A 215 -11.48 0.07 9.09
C GLU A 215 -11.34 -1.29 9.75
N PHE A 216 -10.66 -2.26 9.11
CA PHE A 216 -10.36 -3.55 9.72
C PHE A 216 -9.64 -3.34 11.03
N PHE A 217 -8.45 -2.73 11.02
CA PHE A 217 -7.64 -2.51 12.22
C PHE A 217 -8.38 -1.73 13.31
N ALA A 218 -9.12 -0.68 12.94
CA ALA A 218 -9.94 0.07 13.90
C ALA A 218 -10.98 -0.82 14.61
N ASN A 219 -11.59 -1.77 13.91
CA ASN A 219 -12.55 -2.72 14.48
C ASN A 219 -11.91 -3.79 15.41
N GLN A 220 -10.58 -3.86 15.50
CA GLN A 220 -9.87 -4.72 16.46
C GLN A 220 -9.04 -3.92 17.48
N ASP A 221 -9.39 -2.65 17.68
CA ASP A 221 -8.75 -1.73 18.63
C ASP A 221 -7.26 -1.50 18.37
N PHE A 222 -6.80 -1.66 17.11
CA PHE A 222 -5.46 -1.26 16.73
C PHE A 222 -5.38 0.26 16.62
N VAL A 223 -4.28 0.83 17.14
CA VAL A 223 -3.99 2.25 16.99
C VAL A 223 -3.07 2.47 15.80
N ARG A 224 -3.49 3.31 14.85
CA ARG A 224 -2.61 3.75 13.76
C ARG A 224 -1.53 4.67 14.32
N ILE A 225 -0.26 4.33 14.10
CA ILE A 225 0.89 5.13 14.49
C ILE A 225 1.64 5.63 13.25
N HIS A 226 2.37 6.72 13.40
CA HIS A 226 3.32 7.21 12.39
C HIS A 226 4.73 7.03 12.93
N THR A 227 5.57 6.32 12.18
CA THR A 227 6.96 6.05 12.55
C THR A 227 7.91 6.90 11.70
N PRO A 228 9.16 7.12 12.16
CA PRO A 228 10.14 7.87 11.39
C PRO A 228 10.47 7.21 10.05
N ILE A 229 10.58 8.03 9.00
CA ILE A 229 11.14 7.59 7.71
C ILE A 229 12.67 7.67 7.71
N LEU A 230 13.22 8.65 8.44
CA LEU A 230 14.66 8.81 8.61
C LEU A 230 15.10 7.98 9.82
N THR A 231 16.12 7.14 9.64
CA THR A 231 16.65 6.24 10.67
C THR A 231 18.18 6.24 10.66
N SER A 232 18.80 6.06 11.82
CA SER A 232 20.24 5.75 11.92
C SER A 232 20.51 4.24 12.00
N HIS A 233 19.45 3.43 12.03
CA HIS A 233 19.50 2.00 12.25
C HIS A 233 18.96 1.26 11.03
N ASP A 234 19.63 0.18 10.69
CA ASP A 234 19.11 -0.82 9.76
C ASP A 234 18.27 -1.83 10.55
N CYS A 235 16.98 -1.94 10.20
CA CYS A 235 16.03 -2.84 10.86
C CYS A 235 16.34 -4.32 10.58
N GLU A 236 16.80 -4.63 9.37
CA GLU A 236 16.96 -6.01 8.88
C GLU A 236 18.43 -6.43 8.76
N GLY A 237 19.36 -5.48 8.80
CA GLY A 237 20.81 -5.72 8.87
C GLY A 237 21.43 -6.26 7.59
N GLY A 238 20.71 -6.19 6.46
CA GLY A 238 21.11 -6.82 5.20
C GLY A 238 20.65 -6.13 3.91
N GLY A 239 19.90 -5.03 4.01
CA GLY A 239 19.38 -4.29 2.85
C GLY A 239 20.31 -3.16 2.43
N GLU A 240 20.48 -2.95 1.12
CA GLU A 240 21.07 -1.69 0.65
C GLU A 240 20.09 -0.54 0.96
N VAL A 241 20.55 0.48 1.68
CA VAL A 241 19.73 1.63 2.14
C VAL A 241 20.14 2.94 1.46
N PHE A 242 19.19 3.86 1.24
CA PHE A 242 19.53 5.20 0.75
C PHE A 242 20.06 6.07 1.89
N LYS A 243 21.29 6.58 1.74
CA LYS A 243 21.86 7.57 2.66
C LYS A 243 21.27 8.95 2.40
N VAL A 244 20.85 9.64 3.46
CA VAL A 244 20.33 11.01 3.40
C VAL A 244 21.43 11.97 3.84
N VAL A 245 21.82 12.90 2.96
CA VAL A 245 22.91 13.86 3.20
C VAL A 245 22.44 15.30 3.04
N ASN A 246 22.91 16.19 3.91
CA ASN A 246 22.73 17.63 3.73
C ASN A 246 23.76 18.14 2.72
N HIS A 247 23.31 18.42 1.50
CA HIS A 247 24.20 18.77 0.40
C HIS A 247 24.98 20.07 0.62
N SER A 248 24.39 21.10 1.23
CA SER A 248 25.10 22.37 1.48
C SER A 248 26.26 22.22 2.46
N GLN A 249 26.11 21.37 3.48
CA GLN A 249 27.18 21.08 4.44
C GLN A 249 28.27 20.22 3.79
N HIS A 250 27.86 19.22 3.00
CA HIS A 250 28.78 18.35 2.27
C HIS A 250 29.64 19.12 1.25
N GLN A 251 29.08 20.10 0.55
CA GLN A 251 29.82 20.95 -0.40
C GLN A 251 30.79 21.93 0.28
N ALA A 252 30.48 22.40 1.48
CA ALA A 252 31.34 23.31 2.23
C ALA A 252 32.61 22.64 2.80
N GLY A 253 32.80 21.33 2.56
CA GLY A 253 33.87 20.53 3.18
C GLY A 253 33.65 20.28 4.67
N GLU A 254 32.48 20.66 5.20
CA GLU A 254 32.07 20.34 6.55
C GLU A 254 31.56 18.89 6.53
N ASN A 255 32.43 17.95 6.90
CA ASN A 255 32.08 16.53 6.99
C ASN A 255 31.21 16.24 8.23
N LYS A 256 30.26 17.14 8.53
CA LYS A 256 29.39 17.08 9.69
C LYS A 256 28.02 16.61 9.25
N GLU A 257 27.69 15.38 9.62
CA GLU A 257 26.34 14.84 9.44
C GLU A 257 25.33 15.74 10.16
N PHE A 258 24.17 16.00 9.52
CA PHE A 258 23.13 16.87 10.08
C PHE A 258 22.66 16.40 11.47
N PHE A 259 22.50 15.08 11.63
CA PHE A 259 22.11 14.43 12.88
C PHE A 259 23.31 13.97 13.72
N GLN A 260 24.53 14.42 13.40
CA GLN A 260 25.78 14.02 14.06
C GLN A 260 26.05 12.50 13.99
N ARG A 261 25.35 11.80 13.09
CA ARG A 261 25.49 10.38 12.76
C ARG A 261 24.95 10.14 11.34
N PRO A 262 25.35 9.07 10.66
CA PRO A 262 24.76 8.67 9.39
C PRO A 262 23.25 8.43 9.53
N VAL A 263 22.48 8.88 8.55
CA VAL A 263 21.03 8.69 8.49
C VAL A 263 20.63 8.18 7.11
N PHE A 264 19.63 7.30 7.11
CA PHE A 264 19.14 6.57 5.97
C PHE A 264 17.62 6.66 5.90
N THR A 265 17.06 6.32 4.74
CA THR A 265 15.63 6.01 4.63
C THR A 265 15.35 4.62 5.20
N THR A 266 14.25 4.47 5.92
CA THR A 266 13.91 3.19 6.55
C THR A 266 13.49 2.10 5.56
N VAL A 267 13.89 0.86 5.86
CA VAL A 267 13.44 -0.35 5.15
C VAL A 267 12.16 -0.93 5.77
N SER A 268 11.89 -0.62 7.05
CA SER A 268 10.77 -1.13 7.84
C SER A 268 10.53 -0.26 9.07
N ALA A 269 9.29 -0.13 9.52
CA ALA A 269 8.92 0.54 10.76
C ALA A 269 8.93 -0.37 11.99
N GLN A 270 9.18 -1.67 11.81
CA GLN A 270 8.94 -2.72 12.81
C GLN A 270 9.51 -2.39 14.19
N LEU A 271 10.79 -2.03 14.29
CA LEU A 271 11.41 -1.78 15.60
C LEU A 271 10.72 -0.63 16.36
N HIS A 272 10.19 0.37 15.65
CA HIS A 272 9.40 1.45 16.26
C HIS A 272 7.99 0.98 16.63
N ALA A 273 7.38 0.11 15.82
CA ALA A 273 6.09 -0.48 16.12
C ALA A 273 6.13 -1.33 17.40
N GLU A 274 7.24 -2.06 17.63
CA GLU A 274 7.46 -2.82 18.88
C GLU A 274 7.44 -1.92 20.12
N ILE A 275 8.08 -0.74 20.08
CA ILE A 275 8.04 0.23 21.19
C ILE A 275 6.58 0.61 21.51
N MET A 276 5.80 0.92 20.47
CA MET A 276 4.43 1.38 20.63
C MET A 276 3.50 0.25 21.08
N ALA A 277 3.73 -0.99 20.61
CA ALA A 277 2.98 -2.17 21.04
C ALA A 277 3.16 -2.46 22.54
N HIS A 278 4.33 -2.18 23.13
CA HIS A 278 4.54 -2.30 24.58
C HIS A 278 3.76 -1.25 25.39
N SER A 279 3.21 -0.21 24.75
CA SER A 279 2.39 0.83 25.41
C SER A 279 0.90 0.70 25.08
N LEU A 280 0.56 0.29 23.86
CA LEU A 280 -0.81 0.31 23.32
C LEU A 280 -1.37 -1.09 23.05
N SER A 281 -0.60 -2.15 23.29
CA SER A 281 -0.89 -3.56 22.99
C SER A 281 -1.06 -3.92 21.51
N ARG A 282 -1.66 -3.05 20.69
CA ARG A 282 -1.94 -3.29 19.26
C ARG A 282 -1.74 -2.03 18.47
N VAL A 283 -0.79 -2.05 17.54
CA VAL A 283 -0.51 -0.91 16.67
C VAL A 283 -0.33 -1.36 15.24
N TYR A 284 -0.65 -0.48 14.31
CA TYR A 284 -0.27 -0.66 12.92
C TYR A 284 0.20 0.66 12.33
N THR A 285 0.99 0.56 11.27
CA THR A 285 1.46 1.71 10.51
C THR A 285 1.30 1.43 9.02
N PHE A 286 1.15 2.49 8.25
CA PHE A 286 1.02 2.44 6.80
C PHE A 286 1.93 3.52 6.23
N ASN A 287 3.17 3.14 5.91
CA ASN A 287 4.24 4.09 5.56
C ASN A 287 4.94 3.72 4.25
N PRO A 288 5.54 4.72 3.58
CA PRO A 288 6.52 4.45 2.55
C PRO A 288 7.79 3.84 3.17
N THR A 289 8.33 2.84 2.49
CA THR A 289 9.57 2.14 2.82
C THR A 289 10.45 2.09 1.59
N PHE A 290 11.76 2.01 1.81
CA PHE A 290 12.76 2.22 0.76
C PHE A 290 13.77 1.08 0.74
N ARG A 291 14.14 0.63 -0.46
CA ARG A 291 15.24 -0.32 -0.68
C ARG A 291 16.10 0.18 -1.83
N ALA A 292 17.41 0.23 -1.63
CA ALA A 292 18.36 0.79 -2.59
C ALA A 292 19.00 -0.26 -3.51
N GLU A 293 18.54 -1.51 -3.45
CA GLU A 293 19.01 -2.59 -4.31
C GLU A 293 18.90 -2.20 -5.81
N PRO A 294 19.94 -2.41 -6.64
CA PRO A 294 19.94 -2.07 -8.06
C PRO A 294 19.13 -3.06 -8.90
N SER A 295 17.94 -3.45 -8.43
CA SER A 295 17.05 -4.39 -9.09
C SER A 295 16.27 -3.70 -10.21
N MET A 296 16.49 -4.17 -11.45
CA MET A 296 15.77 -3.73 -12.64
C MET A 296 14.60 -4.65 -13.02
N THR A 297 14.20 -5.56 -12.13
CA THR A 297 13.11 -6.49 -12.39
C THR A 297 11.74 -5.80 -12.30
N TYR A 298 10.72 -6.42 -12.90
CA TYR A 298 9.33 -5.93 -12.86
C TYR A 298 8.64 -6.15 -11.50
N ARG A 299 9.34 -6.72 -10.51
CA ARG A 299 8.85 -7.10 -9.17
C ARG A 299 9.33 -6.18 -8.05
N HIS A 300 10.27 -5.28 -8.33
CA HIS A 300 10.90 -4.43 -7.30
C HIS A 300 10.65 -2.95 -7.57
N LEU A 301 10.41 -2.23 -6.47
CA LEU A 301 10.42 -0.77 -6.38
C LEU A 301 11.49 -0.36 -5.37
N ALA A 302 12.05 0.83 -5.57
CA ALA A 302 12.94 1.47 -4.61
C ALA A 302 12.18 2.23 -3.52
N GLU A 303 10.93 2.64 -3.82
CA GLU A 303 9.98 3.28 -2.89
C GLU A 303 8.65 2.55 -3.05
N PHE A 304 8.14 1.99 -1.96
CA PHE A 304 6.90 1.21 -1.92
C PHE A 304 6.18 1.43 -0.59
N TRP A 305 4.92 1.04 -0.52
CA TRP A 305 4.11 1.18 0.68
C TRP A 305 4.02 -0.15 1.42
N MET A 306 4.35 -0.13 2.71
CA MET A 306 4.13 -1.24 3.63
C MET A 306 3.08 -0.88 4.66
N LEU A 307 2.23 -1.87 4.95
CA LEU A 307 1.44 -1.90 6.17
C LEU A 307 2.14 -2.83 7.16
N GLU A 308 2.46 -2.35 8.35
CA GLU A 308 3.13 -3.15 9.38
C GLU A 308 2.30 -3.14 10.66
N ALA A 309 1.93 -4.32 11.16
CA ALA A 309 1.12 -4.47 12.36
C ALA A 309 1.92 -5.20 13.44
N GLU A 310 1.80 -4.76 14.69
CA GLU A 310 2.50 -5.33 15.85
C GLU A 310 1.52 -5.50 17.02
N MET A 311 1.56 -6.66 17.67
CA MET A 311 0.65 -7.02 18.74
C MET A 311 1.39 -7.67 19.92
N ALA A 312 1.15 -7.14 21.11
CA ALA A 312 1.61 -7.70 22.37
C ALA A 312 0.72 -8.86 22.83
N PHE A 313 1.27 -9.69 23.72
CA PHE A 313 0.61 -10.84 24.36
C PHE A 313 0.23 -11.98 23.41
N ILE A 314 0.97 -12.15 22.32
CA ILE A 314 0.87 -13.33 21.46
C ILE A 314 2.06 -14.25 21.65
N THR A 315 1.79 -15.55 21.72
CA THR A 315 2.76 -16.59 22.07
C THR A 315 2.94 -17.63 20.98
N ASP A 316 2.10 -17.60 19.96
CA ASP A 316 2.09 -18.55 18.86
C ASP A 316 2.04 -17.79 17.52
N VAL A 317 2.92 -18.15 16.58
CA VAL A 317 2.97 -17.57 15.24
C VAL A 317 1.65 -17.79 14.48
N HIS A 318 0.90 -18.84 14.81
CA HIS A 318 -0.42 -19.07 14.23
C HIS A 318 -1.44 -18.00 14.60
N GLN A 319 -1.27 -17.28 15.72
CA GLN A 319 -2.11 -16.13 16.04
C GLN A 319 -1.87 -14.95 15.07
N LEU A 320 -0.65 -14.79 14.55
CA LEU A 320 -0.35 -13.83 13.48
C LEU A 320 -0.94 -14.28 12.15
N VAL A 321 -0.82 -15.57 11.85
CA VAL A 321 -1.42 -16.19 10.65
C VAL A 321 -2.92 -15.94 10.62
N ASP A 322 -3.62 -16.21 11.72
CA ASP A 322 -5.08 -16.03 11.83
C ASP A 322 -5.49 -14.56 11.64
N LEU A 323 -4.72 -13.62 12.20
CA LEU A 323 -4.96 -12.18 12.02
C LEU A 323 -4.76 -11.76 10.56
N ALA A 324 -3.64 -12.16 9.95
CA ALA A 324 -3.30 -11.84 8.57
C ALA A 324 -4.33 -12.42 7.58
N GLU A 325 -4.74 -13.68 7.77
CA GLU A 325 -5.77 -14.32 6.97
C GLU A 325 -7.12 -13.60 7.12
N SER A 326 -7.54 -13.32 8.35
CA SER A 326 -8.79 -12.61 8.63
C SER A 326 -8.82 -11.22 7.99
N MET A 327 -7.72 -10.47 8.12
CA MET A 327 -7.55 -9.15 7.50
C MET A 327 -7.71 -9.23 5.98
N LEU A 328 -6.90 -10.07 5.33
CA LEU A 328 -6.86 -10.13 3.87
C LEU A 328 -8.17 -10.65 3.29
N ARG A 329 -8.81 -11.65 3.91
CA ARG A 329 -10.11 -12.17 3.47
C ARG A 329 -11.22 -11.14 3.66
N HIS A 330 -11.23 -10.42 4.77
CA HIS A 330 -12.23 -9.38 5.05
C HIS A 330 -12.11 -8.22 4.05
N VAL A 331 -10.92 -7.63 3.94
CA VAL A 331 -10.65 -6.50 3.05
C VAL A 331 -10.91 -6.88 1.59
N THR A 332 -10.46 -8.06 1.16
CA THR A 332 -10.71 -8.51 -0.22
C THR A 332 -12.20 -8.65 -0.48
N ARG A 333 -12.99 -9.22 0.46
CA ARG A 333 -14.45 -9.33 0.30
C ARG A 333 -15.12 -7.95 0.10
N GLN A 334 -14.77 -6.96 0.92
CA GLN A 334 -15.29 -5.60 0.77
C GLN A 334 -14.93 -4.99 -0.59
N ILE A 335 -13.71 -5.24 -1.07
CA ILE A 335 -13.28 -4.81 -2.39
C ILE A 335 -14.09 -5.49 -3.51
N LEU A 336 -14.37 -6.79 -3.40
CA LEU A 336 -15.17 -7.52 -4.40
C LEU A 336 -16.57 -6.93 -4.53
N ASP A 337 -17.16 -6.50 -3.42
CA ASP A 337 -18.50 -5.93 -3.37
C ASP A 337 -18.52 -4.49 -3.92
N ASP A 338 -17.66 -3.61 -3.39
CA ASP A 338 -17.73 -2.17 -3.65
C ASP A 338 -16.99 -1.73 -4.93
N TYR A 339 -16.08 -2.56 -5.45
CA TYR A 339 -15.26 -2.28 -6.63
C TYR A 339 -15.41 -3.32 -7.75
N ALA A 340 -16.54 -4.03 -7.78
CA ALA A 340 -16.84 -5.06 -8.79
C ALA A 340 -16.61 -4.58 -10.24
N SER A 341 -16.97 -3.32 -10.54
CA SER A 341 -16.82 -2.77 -11.90
C SER A 341 -15.36 -2.64 -12.34
N GLU A 342 -14.50 -2.21 -11.41
CA GLU A 342 -13.06 -2.08 -11.60
C GLU A 342 -12.42 -3.45 -11.78
N LEU A 343 -12.80 -4.42 -10.94
CA LEU A 343 -12.30 -5.79 -10.99
C LEU A 343 -12.63 -6.48 -12.32
N VAL A 344 -13.88 -6.39 -12.78
CA VAL A 344 -14.27 -6.89 -14.11
C VAL A 344 -13.47 -6.23 -15.22
N HIS A 345 -13.18 -4.93 -15.10
CA HIS A 345 -12.33 -4.22 -16.06
C HIS A 345 -10.88 -4.74 -16.02
N PHE A 346 -10.32 -5.01 -14.83
CA PHE A 346 -8.97 -5.58 -14.71
C PHE A 346 -8.88 -6.99 -15.30
N GLN A 347 -9.84 -7.88 -15.04
CA GLN A 347 -9.90 -9.20 -15.68
C GLN A 347 -9.83 -9.07 -17.21
N ARG A 348 -10.69 -8.24 -17.81
CA ARG A 348 -10.71 -8.01 -19.26
C ARG A 348 -9.41 -7.41 -19.78
N TRP A 349 -8.82 -6.48 -19.03
CA TRP A 349 -7.58 -5.82 -19.42
C TRP A 349 -6.40 -6.79 -19.38
N VAL A 350 -6.27 -7.61 -18.34
CA VAL A 350 -5.22 -8.63 -18.20
C VAL A 350 -5.32 -9.67 -19.32
N SER A 351 -6.53 -10.17 -19.63
CA SER A 351 -6.73 -11.11 -20.74
C SER A 351 -6.33 -10.50 -22.09
N LYS A 352 -6.52 -9.19 -22.28
CA LYS A 352 -6.15 -8.50 -23.53
C LYS A 352 -4.64 -8.29 -23.67
N VAL A 353 -3.96 -7.94 -22.57
CA VAL A 353 -2.52 -7.62 -22.60
C VAL A 353 -1.64 -8.88 -22.50
N SER A 354 -2.16 -9.96 -21.91
CA SER A 354 -1.43 -11.21 -21.70
C SER A 354 -1.68 -12.25 -22.81
N SER A 355 -2.00 -11.83 -24.04
CA SER A 355 -2.46 -12.72 -25.13
C SER A 355 -1.51 -13.85 -25.52
N ASN A 356 -0.27 -13.86 -25.01
CA ASN A 356 0.74 -14.88 -25.27
C ASN A 356 1.03 -15.79 -24.05
N ASP A 357 0.36 -15.57 -22.91
CA ASP A 357 0.53 -16.37 -21.69
C ASP A 357 -0.76 -17.13 -21.35
N ALA A 358 -0.68 -18.08 -20.42
CA ALA A 358 -1.86 -18.75 -19.90
C ALA A 358 -2.87 -17.71 -19.36
N PRO A 359 -4.16 -17.82 -19.72
CA PRO A 359 -5.18 -16.88 -19.27
C PRO A 359 -5.27 -16.93 -17.74
N VAL A 360 -5.12 -15.77 -17.11
CA VAL A 360 -5.31 -15.61 -15.66
C VAL A 360 -6.81 -15.47 -15.38
N ASP A 361 -7.36 -16.39 -14.61
CA ASP A 361 -8.70 -16.28 -14.05
C ASP A 361 -8.65 -15.57 -12.69
N LEU A 362 -8.79 -14.24 -12.71
CA LEU A 362 -8.79 -13.45 -11.48
C LEU A 362 -10.06 -13.68 -10.67
N GLU A 363 -11.21 -13.97 -11.29
CA GLU A 363 -12.44 -14.23 -10.54
C GLU A 363 -12.28 -15.50 -9.69
N GLN A 364 -11.80 -16.59 -10.28
CA GLN A 364 -11.52 -17.81 -9.53
C GLN A 364 -10.46 -17.55 -8.45
N ARG A 365 -9.40 -16.79 -8.75
CA ARG A 365 -8.39 -16.40 -7.76
C ARG A 365 -9.01 -15.66 -6.57
N TRP A 366 -9.84 -14.65 -6.81
CA TRP A 366 -10.49 -13.89 -5.76
C TRP A 366 -11.45 -14.74 -4.92
N ARG A 367 -12.22 -15.63 -5.56
CA ARG A 367 -13.08 -16.59 -4.86
C ARG A 367 -12.27 -17.53 -3.98
N THR A 368 -11.20 -18.13 -4.50
CA THR A 368 -10.29 -18.95 -3.67
C THR A 368 -9.74 -18.13 -2.51
N PHE A 369 -9.30 -16.90 -2.77
CA PHE A 369 -8.75 -16.00 -1.75
C PHE A 369 -9.76 -15.60 -0.67
N VAL A 370 -11.06 -15.54 -0.97
CA VAL A 370 -12.07 -15.08 -0.01
C VAL A 370 -12.81 -16.24 0.66
N ASP A 371 -13.06 -17.33 -0.08
CA ASP A 371 -13.98 -18.39 0.34
C ASP A 371 -13.25 -19.61 0.93
N GLN A 372 -11.99 -19.83 0.57
CA GLN A 372 -11.20 -20.96 1.09
C GLN A 372 -10.26 -20.52 2.22
N PRO A 373 -10.03 -21.39 3.22
CA PRO A 373 -8.95 -21.16 4.17
C PRO A 373 -7.60 -21.19 3.45
N PHE A 374 -6.64 -20.38 3.90
CA PHE A 374 -5.30 -20.39 3.32
C PHE A 374 -4.59 -21.66 3.73
N ALA A 375 -3.86 -22.26 2.79
CA ALA A 375 -3.04 -23.43 3.09
C ALA A 375 -1.98 -23.05 4.12
N ARG A 376 -1.58 -24.00 4.97
CA ARG A 376 -0.54 -23.80 5.99
C ARG A 376 0.42 -24.96 5.92
N MET A 377 1.71 -24.65 5.87
CA MET A 377 2.79 -25.64 5.91
C MET A 377 3.99 -25.04 6.62
N THR A 378 4.83 -25.88 7.19
CA THR A 378 6.16 -25.48 7.66
C THR A 378 7.12 -25.36 6.48
N TYR A 379 8.21 -24.64 6.67
CA TYR A 379 9.31 -24.56 5.71
C TYR A 379 9.88 -25.95 5.39
N THR A 380 9.98 -26.83 6.38
CA THR A 380 10.49 -28.20 6.19
C THR A 380 9.58 -28.97 5.24
N GLU A 381 8.26 -28.93 5.44
CA GLU A 381 7.29 -29.55 4.54
C GLU A 381 7.35 -28.92 3.13
N ALA A 382 7.49 -27.60 3.04
CA ALA A 382 7.62 -26.89 1.76
C ALA A 382 8.85 -27.38 0.97
N VAL A 383 10.01 -27.51 1.63
CA VAL A 383 11.24 -28.04 1.02
C VAL A 383 11.06 -29.49 0.59
N GLU A 384 10.40 -30.34 1.38
CA GLU A 384 10.12 -31.73 1.02
C GLU A 384 9.23 -31.84 -0.22
N ILE A 385 8.16 -31.05 -0.30
CA ILE A 385 7.26 -30.98 -1.46
C ILE A 385 8.04 -30.56 -2.72
N LEU A 386 8.87 -29.53 -2.61
CA LEU A 386 9.69 -29.04 -3.71
C LEU A 386 10.73 -30.07 -4.15
N GLN A 387 11.37 -30.78 -3.22
CA GLN A 387 12.32 -31.85 -3.52
C GLN A 387 11.65 -33.04 -4.22
N GLN A 388 10.46 -33.44 -3.78
CA GLN A 388 9.67 -34.47 -4.46
C GLN A 388 9.30 -34.05 -5.90
N HIS A 389 8.98 -32.76 -6.11
CA HIS A 389 8.75 -32.23 -7.45
C HIS A 389 10.02 -32.30 -8.31
N VAL A 390 11.18 -31.89 -7.79
CA VAL A 390 12.47 -31.98 -8.51
C VAL A 390 12.85 -33.42 -8.84
N GLN A 391 12.57 -34.38 -7.95
CA GLN A 391 12.81 -35.81 -8.20
C GLN A 391 11.96 -36.35 -9.35
N SER A 392 10.69 -35.94 -9.43
CA SER A 392 9.77 -36.34 -10.50
C SER A 392 9.98 -35.55 -11.79
N HIS A 393 10.54 -34.34 -11.71
CA HIS A 393 10.79 -33.43 -12.82
C HIS A 393 12.22 -32.86 -12.74
N PRO A 394 13.25 -33.64 -13.14
CA PRO A 394 14.63 -33.17 -13.09
C PRO A 394 14.82 -31.87 -13.90
N GLY A 395 15.35 -30.84 -13.26
CA GLY A 395 15.53 -29.51 -13.87
C GLY A 395 14.28 -28.61 -13.83
N ALA A 396 13.28 -28.92 -13.00
CA ALA A 396 12.09 -28.08 -12.81
C ALA A 396 12.42 -26.65 -12.32
N PHE A 397 13.51 -26.49 -11.57
CA PHE A 397 13.93 -25.22 -10.97
C PHE A 397 15.37 -24.86 -11.37
N THR A 398 15.62 -23.56 -11.50
CA THR A 398 16.95 -23.01 -11.75
C THR A 398 17.81 -23.02 -10.49
N PHE A 399 17.20 -22.73 -9.35
CA PHE A 399 17.82 -22.67 -8.03
C PHE A 399 17.60 -23.97 -7.25
N PRO A 400 18.64 -24.45 -6.56
CA PRO A 400 18.55 -25.70 -5.82
C PRO A 400 17.59 -25.59 -4.63
N VAL A 401 16.89 -26.68 -4.36
CA VAL A 401 15.96 -26.82 -3.23
C VAL A 401 16.67 -27.59 -2.11
N GLU A 402 17.13 -26.88 -1.09
CA GLU A 402 17.86 -27.45 0.05
C GLU A 402 17.40 -26.83 1.36
N TRP A 403 17.26 -27.65 2.40
CA TRP A 403 16.96 -27.16 3.74
C TRP A 403 18.07 -26.25 4.24
N GLY A 404 17.71 -25.10 4.80
CA GLY A 404 18.66 -24.07 5.24
C GLY A 404 18.93 -22.99 4.18
N LYS A 405 18.42 -23.13 2.95
CA LYS A 405 18.43 -22.07 1.93
C LYS A 405 17.07 -21.40 1.84
N ASP A 406 17.07 -20.12 1.53
CA ASP A 406 15.83 -19.37 1.35
C ASP A 406 15.07 -19.83 0.09
N LEU A 407 13.75 -19.77 0.15
CA LEU A 407 12.91 -20.12 -1.00
C LEU A 407 13.07 -19.06 -2.08
N GLN A 408 13.32 -19.48 -3.31
CA GLN A 408 13.37 -18.56 -4.45
C GLN A 408 11.99 -18.38 -5.03
N HIS A 409 11.80 -17.30 -5.79
CA HIS A 409 10.50 -16.97 -6.37
C HIS A 409 9.85 -18.10 -7.18
N GLU A 410 10.64 -18.88 -7.92
CA GLU A 410 10.11 -20.03 -8.67
C GLU A 410 9.57 -21.14 -7.75
N HIS A 411 10.17 -21.29 -6.56
CA HIS A 411 9.72 -22.23 -5.53
C HIS A 411 8.43 -21.72 -4.89
N GLU A 412 8.38 -20.42 -4.55
CA GLU A 412 7.17 -19.79 -4.00
C GLU A 412 5.98 -19.87 -4.96
N GLN A 413 6.22 -19.56 -6.24
CA GLN A 413 5.22 -19.65 -7.28
C GLN A 413 4.75 -21.09 -7.45
N PHE A 414 5.64 -22.07 -7.44
CA PHE A 414 5.24 -23.47 -7.51
C PHE A 414 4.30 -23.86 -6.36
N LEU A 415 4.63 -23.47 -5.12
CA LEU A 415 3.81 -23.77 -3.96
C LEU A 415 2.43 -23.11 -4.07
N ALA A 416 2.36 -21.82 -4.42
CA ALA A 416 1.09 -21.08 -4.47
C ALA A 416 0.26 -21.37 -5.74
N ASP A 417 0.86 -21.31 -6.94
CA ASP A 417 0.17 -21.45 -8.22
C ASP A 417 -0.18 -22.91 -8.55
N HIS A 418 0.74 -23.85 -8.27
CA HIS A 418 0.62 -25.23 -8.76
C HIS A 418 0.23 -26.23 -7.68
N TYR A 419 0.87 -26.19 -6.50
CA TYR A 419 0.62 -27.18 -5.44
C TYR A 419 -0.64 -26.85 -4.63
N CYS A 420 -0.70 -25.66 -4.03
CA CYS A 420 -1.85 -25.21 -3.23
C CYS A 420 -2.98 -24.63 -4.07
N GLN A 421 -2.70 -24.14 -5.29
CA GLN A 421 -3.65 -23.47 -6.17
C GLN A 421 -4.38 -22.30 -5.48
N GLY A 422 -3.67 -21.57 -4.62
CA GLY A 422 -4.20 -20.58 -3.71
C GLY A 422 -3.14 -20.04 -2.74
N PRO A 423 -3.53 -19.13 -1.84
CA PRO A 423 -2.62 -18.59 -0.83
C PRO A 423 -2.12 -19.67 0.14
N VAL A 424 -0.83 -19.59 0.51
CA VAL A 424 -0.21 -20.52 1.46
C VAL A 424 0.70 -19.77 2.44
N PHE A 425 0.51 -20.03 3.71
CA PHE A 425 1.44 -19.64 4.76
C PHE A 425 2.53 -20.69 4.90
N VAL A 426 3.79 -20.26 4.84
CA VAL A 426 4.96 -21.06 5.17
C VAL A 426 5.51 -20.58 6.51
N THR A 427 5.54 -21.44 7.53
CA THR A 427 6.03 -21.10 8.88
C THR A 427 7.37 -21.76 9.19
N ASP A 428 8.00 -21.36 10.29
CA ASP A 428 9.14 -22.08 10.88
C ASP A 428 10.37 -22.17 9.97
N TYR A 429 10.77 -21.04 9.38
CA TYR A 429 11.98 -20.98 8.57
C TYR A 429 13.24 -21.23 9.41
N PRO A 430 14.36 -21.69 8.81
CA PRO A 430 15.62 -21.84 9.51
C PRO A 430 16.08 -20.52 10.12
N SER A 431 16.38 -20.52 11.43
CA SER A 431 16.75 -19.31 12.18
C SER A 431 18.01 -18.63 11.60
N GLY A 432 18.91 -19.40 10.98
CA GLY A 432 20.14 -18.89 10.37
C GLY A 432 19.95 -17.97 9.16
N ILE A 433 18.78 -18.00 8.50
CA ILE A 433 18.49 -17.16 7.32
C ILE A 433 17.45 -16.07 7.60
N LYS A 434 16.97 -15.95 8.84
CA LYS A 434 16.00 -14.94 9.25
C LYS A 434 16.66 -13.88 10.15
N ALA A 435 15.95 -12.78 10.40
CA ALA A 435 16.49 -11.61 11.11
C ALA A 435 16.71 -11.88 12.61
N PHE A 436 17.64 -11.13 13.22
CA PHE A 436 18.05 -11.31 14.62
C PHE A 436 16.91 -11.15 15.64
N TYR A 437 15.87 -10.39 15.30
CA TYR A 437 14.75 -10.09 16.20
C TYR A 437 13.71 -11.22 16.26
N MET A 438 13.73 -12.19 15.34
CA MET A 438 12.72 -13.26 15.30
C MET A 438 12.93 -14.24 16.45
N GLN A 439 11.89 -14.74 17.10
CA GLN A 439 12.02 -15.71 18.19
C GLN A 439 12.47 -17.08 17.67
N ASP A 440 13.46 -17.71 18.32
CA ASP A 440 13.80 -19.12 18.01
C ASP A 440 12.76 -20.07 18.58
N ASN A 441 12.34 -21.04 17.75
CA ASN A 441 11.53 -22.16 18.18
C ASN A 441 12.36 -23.12 19.06
N PRO A 442 11.72 -23.85 19.98
CA PRO A 442 12.39 -24.96 20.67
C PRO A 442 12.94 -25.97 19.67
N THR A 443 14.19 -26.40 19.87
CA THR A 443 14.81 -27.41 18.99
C THR A 443 14.01 -28.71 19.02
N GLN A 444 13.54 -29.14 17.86
CA GLN A 444 12.89 -30.44 17.67
C GLN A 444 13.93 -31.48 17.22
N GLN A 445 13.86 -32.70 17.77
CA GLN A 445 14.84 -33.75 17.47
C GLN A 445 14.84 -34.20 16.00
N GLU A 446 13.70 -34.07 15.32
CA GLU A 446 13.52 -34.54 13.95
C GLU A 446 13.81 -33.47 12.88
N GLN A 447 14.08 -32.22 13.28
CA GLN A 447 14.38 -31.15 12.33
C GLN A 447 15.89 -31.00 12.06
N PRO A 448 16.32 -30.69 10.82
CA PRO A 448 17.74 -30.57 10.48
C PRO A 448 18.49 -29.44 11.24
N GLY A 449 17.78 -28.48 11.82
CA GLY A 449 18.35 -27.40 12.60
C GLY A 449 17.31 -26.52 13.29
N THR A 450 17.75 -25.50 14.00
CA THR A 450 16.88 -24.56 14.72
C THR A 450 16.08 -23.69 13.75
N THR A 451 14.76 -23.64 13.95
CA THR A 451 13.84 -22.77 13.21
C THR A 451 13.47 -21.53 14.03
N SER A 452 12.95 -20.50 13.37
CA SER A 452 12.38 -19.31 14.00
C SER A 452 10.86 -19.30 13.86
N ALA A 453 10.14 -18.73 14.83
CA ALA A 453 8.70 -18.50 14.78
C ALA A 453 8.33 -17.40 13.77
N SER A 454 8.65 -17.63 12.49
CA SER A 454 8.48 -16.74 11.36
C SER A 454 7.39 -17.28 10.43
N VAL A 455 6.80 -16.40 9.63
CA VAL A 455 5.79 -16.75 8.63
C VAL A 455 5.94 -15.88 7.40
N ASP A 456 5.88 -16.50 6.23
CA ASP A 456 5.71 -15.82 4.95
C ASP A 456 4.37 -16.28 4.32
N LEU A 457 3.58 -15.35 3.78
CA LEU A 457 2.37 -15.64 3.02
C LEU A 457 2.69 -15.53 1.53
N LEU A 458 2.61 -16.66 0.83
CA LEU A 458 2.80 -16.74 -0.61
C LEU A 458 1.44 -16.71 -1.30
N VAL A 459 1.33 -15.92 -2.38
CA VAL A 459 0.09 -15.80 -3.17
C VAL A 459 0.34 -16.04 -4.66
N PRO A 460 -0.67 -16.57 -5.37
CA PRO A 460 -0.60 -16.76 -6.81
C PRO A 460 -0.23 -15.48 -7.59
N GLY A 461 0.80 -15.56 -8.43
CA GLY A 461 1.35 -14.44 -9.19
C GLY A 461 2.50 -13.70 -8.49
N PRO A 462 2.26 -12.71 -7.60
CA PRO A 462 3.33 -11.92 -6.97
C PRO A 462 4.34 -12.69 -6.12
N GLY A 463 4.02 -13.89 -5.62
CA GLY A 463 4.86 -14.64 -4.67
C GLY A 463 4.60 -14.18 -3.24
N GLU A 464 5.66 -13.95 -2.47
CA GLU A 464 5.57 -13.41 -1.09
C GLU A 464 4.77 -12.09 -1.04
N LEU A 465 3.67 -12.09 -0.27
CA LEU A 465 2.79 -10.94 -0.04
C LEU A 465 3.01 -10.30 1.34
N LEU A 466 3.29 -11.12 2.34
CA LEU A 466 3.42 -10.72 3.73
C LEU A 466 4.50 -11.56 4.41
N GLY A 467 5.34 -10.92 5.23
CA GLY A 467 6.34 -11.57 6.07
C GLY A 467 6.19 -11.14 7.53
N GLY A 468 6.37 -12.04 8.47
CA GLY A 468 6.16 -11.76 9.89
C GLY A 468 6.83 -12.75 10.83
N SER A 469 6.78 -12.47 12.13
CA SER A 469 7.29 -13.37 13.16
C SER A 469 6.83 -12.98 14.55
N LEU A 470 6.91 -13.95 15.49
CA LEU A 470 7.07 -13.62 16.89
C LEU A 470 8.45 -13.00 17.12
N ARG A 471 8.53 -12.03 18.04
CA ARG A 471 9.78 -11.35 18.37
C ARG A 471 10.46 -12.02 19.55
N GLU A 472 11.79 -12.01 19.56
CA GLU A 472 12.58 -12.53 20.67
C GLU A 472 12.42 -11.60 21.88
N HIS A 473 11.52 -11.97 22.78
CA HIS A 473 11.17 -11.22 23.98
C HIS A 473 12.05 -11.60 25.19
N ARG A 474 12.86 -12.67 25.09
CA ARG A 474 13.75 -13.10 26.18
C ARG A 474 15.06 -12.34 26.08
N PHE A 475 15.39 -11.58 27.12
CA PHE A 475 16.56 -10.69 27.14
C PHE A 475 17.87 -11.41 26.78
N ASP A 476 18.19 -12.52 27.46
CA ASP A 476 19.46 -13.23 27.25
C ASP A 476 19.56 -13.85 25.84
N ALA A 477 18.44 -14.36 25.31
CA ALA A 477 18.38 -14.90 23.95
C ALA A 477 18.59 -13.78 22.91
N LEU A 478 17.94 -12.63 23.08
CA LEU A 478 18.14 -11.47 22.21
C LEU A 478 19.60 -10.99 22.25
N MET A 479 20.21 -10.93 23.43
CA MET A 479 21.62 -10.55 23.59
C MET A 479 22.56 -11.53 22.86
N ALA A 480 22.30 -12.83 22.96
CA ALA A 480 23.05 -13.86 22.23
C ALA A 480 22.89 -13.70 20.71
N LYS A 481 21.69 -13.31 20.23
CA LYS A 481 21.44 -13.01 18.82
C LYS A 481 22.18 -11.76 18.37
N LEU A 482 22.17 -10.66 19.11
CA LEU A 482 22.94 -9.46 18.76
C LEU A 482 24.42 -9.79 18.56
N GLN A 483 25.00 -10.63 19.43
CA GLN A 483 26.38 -11.11 19.29
C GLN A 483 26.58 -11.98 18.04
N LYS A 484 25.68 -12.93 17.78
CA LYS A 484 25.71 -13.83 16.61
C LYS A 484 25.65 -13.05 15.28
N TYR A 485 24.87 -11.97 15.22
CA TYR A 485 24.71 -11.13 14.03
C TYR A 485 25.71 -9.97 13.97
N HIS A 486 26.69 -9.92 14.89
CA HIS A 486 27.71 -8.87 14.96
C HIS A 486 27.14 -7.44 15.09
N LEU A 487 26.01 -7.30 15.79
CA LEU A 487 25.36 -6.03 16.09
C LEU A 487 25.87 -5.49 17.43
N ASP A 488 26.24 -4.20 17.49
CA ASP A 488 26.73 -3.58 18.74
C ASP A 488 25.57 -3.42 19.74
N PRO A 489 25.58 -4.12 20.89
CA PRO A 489 24.51 -4.01 21.87
C PRO A 489 24.27 -2.59 22.40
N LYS A 490 25.28 -1.69 22.34
CA LYS A 490 25.10 -0.30 22.76
C LYS A 490 24.20 0.48 21.81
N GLU A 491 24.24 0.21 20.51
CA GLU A 491 23.37 0.87 19.53
C GLU A 491 21.91 0.41 19.64
N TYR A 492 21.70 -0.78 20.21
CA TYR A 492 20.41 -1.42 20.44
C TYR A 492 19.96 -1.36 21.91
N GLU A 493 20.60 -0.57 22.76
CA GLU A 493 20.28 -0.51 24.20
C GLU A 493 18.77 -0.22 24.42
N TRP A 494 18.24 0.78 23.72
CA TRP A 494 16.82 1.13 23.72
C TRP A 494 15.89 -0.02 23.29
N TYR A 495 16.35 -0.88 22.37
CA TYR A 495 15.58 -2.02 21.88
C TYR A 495 15.62 -3.19 22.88
N THR A 496 16.79 -3.40 23.51
CA THR A 496 16.92 -4.38 24.59
C THR A 496 16.21 -3.96 25.87
N ASP A 497 16.01 -2.66 26.11
CA ASP A 497 15.20 -2.14 27.23
C ASP A 497 13.74 -2.60 27.16
N LEU A 498 13.19 -2.78 25.95
CA LEU A 498 11.86 -3.40 25.76
C LEU A 498 11.78 -4.80 26.39
N ARG A 499 12.93 -5.50 26.48
CA ARG A 499 13.04 -6.83 27.08
C ARG A 499 13.44 -6.80 28.56
N ARG A 500 13.84 -5.64 29.10
CA ARG A 500 14.21 -5.46 30.52
C ARG A 500 13.02 -5.05 31.38
N TYR A 501 12.18 -4.14 30.88
CA TYR A 501 11.14 -3.50 31.68
C TYR A 501 9.75 -4.01 31.30
N GLY A 502 9.37 -5.16 31.86
CA GLY A 502 8.05 -5.75 31.63
C GLY A 502 7.89 -6.35 30.24
N SER A 503 8.91 -7.10 29.78
CA SER A 503 8.88 -7.81 28.50
C SER A 503 7.66 -8.73 28.37
N VAL A 504 7.12 -8.84 27.16
CA VAL A 504 5.97 -9.69 26.84
C VAL A 504 6.23 -10.45 25.53
N PRO A 505 5.71 -11.68 25.38
CA PRO A 505 5.59 -12.30 24.06
C PRO A 505 4.79 -11.39 23.13
N HIS A 506 5.32 -11.12 21.94
CA HIS A 506 4.71 -10.24 20.95
C HIS A 506 5.17 -10.64 19.56
N GLY A 507 4.50 -10.12 18.54
CA GLY A 507 4.85 -10.36 17.15
C GLY A 507 4.08 -9.47 16.21
N GLY A 508 4.46 -9.54 14.95
CA GLY A 508 3.89 -8.71 13.92
C GLY A 508 4.24 -9.18 12.52
N PHE A 509 3.72 -8.45 11.54
CA PHE A 509 3.95 -8.71 10.13
C PHE A 509 3.99 -7.43 9.32
N GLY A 510 4.68 -7.47 8.19
CA GLY A 510 4.65 -6.47 7.12
C GLY A 510 3.91 -7.01 5.90
N LEU A 511 2.91 -6.28 5.42
CA LEU A 511 2.19 -6.52 4.18
C LEU A 511 2.74 -5.59 3.10
N GLY A 512 3.23 -6.16 2.00
CA GLY A 512 3.55 -5.41 0.79
C GLY A 512 2.28 -4.92 0.11
N PHE A 513 1.78 -3.73 0.47
CA PHE A 513 0.50 -3.21 -0.03
C PHE A 513 0.45 -3.13 -1.56
N ASP A 514 1.57 -2.73 -2.16
CA ASP A 514 1.72 -2.70 -3.61
C ASP A 514 1.57 -4.08 -4.27
N ARG A 515 2.10 -5.14 -3.65
CA ARG A 515 1.91 -6.53 -4.08
C ARG A 515 0.47 -7.02 -3.85
N TYR A 516 -0.20 -6.55 -2.80
CA TYR A 516 -1.62 -6.85 -2.57
C TYR A 516 -2.49 -6.33 -3.73
N ILE A 517 -2.29 -5.06 -4.12
CA ILE A 517 -2.97 -4.46 -5.27
C ILE A 517 -2.59 -5.19 -6.57
N GLN A 518 -1.35 -5.64 -6.69
CA GLN A 518 -0.91 -6.46 -7.82
C GLN A 518 -1.66 -7.79 -7.92
N MET A 519 -1.84 -8.48 -6.80
CA MET A 519 -2.59 -9.74 -6.71
C MET A 519 -4.05 -9.55 -7.15
N LEU A 520 -4.71 -8.49 -6.65
CA LEU A 520 -6.09 -8.16 -6.97
C LEU A 520 -6.29 -7.82 -8.46
N THR A 521 -5.39 -7.02 -9.03
CA THR A 521 -5.54 -6.49 -10.39
C THR A 521 -4.98 -7.41 -11.47
N GLY A 522 -4.12 -8.36 -11.12
CA GLY A 522 -3.38 -9.20 -12.07
C GLY A 522 -2.35 -8.44 -12.93
N ILE A 523 -2.08 -7.17 -12.61
CA ILE A 523 -1.10 -6.35 -13.33
C ILE A 523 0.30 -6.92 -13.10
N LYS A 524 0.97 -7.34 -14.17
CA LYS A 524 2.24 -8.09 -14.04
C LYS A 524 3.41 -7.30 -13.44
N SER A 525 3.50 -5.99 -13.70
CA SER A 525 4.60 -5.19 -13.17
C SER A 525 4.16 -4.35 -11.99
N ILE A 526 4.93 -4.42 -10.90
CA ILE A 526 4.72 -3.60 -9.71
C ILE A 526 4.88 -2.09 -10.00
N ARG A 527 5.53 -1.73 -11.12
CA ARG A 527 5.68 -0.32 -11.56
C ARG A 527 4.38 0.29 -12.07
N ASP A 528 3.39 -0.55 -12.34
CA ASP A 528 2.09 -0.16 -12.89
C ASP A 528 0.97 -0.23 -11.86
N ILE A 529 1.27 -0.59 -10.61
CA ILE A 529 0.28 -0.58 -9.53
C ILE A 529 0.34 0.71 -8.70
N ILE A 530 1.31 1.59 -8.94
CA ILE A 530 1.56 2.85 -8.20
C ILE A 530 1.57 4.03 -9.18
N PRO A 531 1.10 5.24 -8.80
CA PRO A 531 1.04 6.37 -9.74
C PRO A 531 2.40 6.76 -10.33
N PHE A 532 3.44 6.83 -9.48
CA PHE A 532 4.78 7.28 -9.85
C PHE A 532 5.82 6.31 -9.29
N ALA A 533 6.15 5.27 -10.05
CA ALA A 533 7.10 4.26 -9.61
C ALA A 533 8.52 4.83 -9.49
N ARG A 534 9.20 4.45 -8.40
CA ARG A 534 10.64 4.63 -8.21
C ARG A 534 11.33 3.28 -8.31
N TYR A 535 12.36 3.19 -9.13
CA TYR A 535 13.18 1.99 -9.29
C TYR A 535 14.57 2.40 -9.81
N SER A 536 15.50 1.45 -9.86
CA SER A 536 16.87 1.72 -10.30
C SER A 536 16.89 2.45 -11.67
N GLY A 537 17.65 3.55 -11.75
CA GLY A 537 17.71 4.40 -12.95
C GLY A 537 16.45 5.22 -13.27
N HIS A 538 15.42 5.24 -12.42
CA HIS A 538 14.16 5.94 -12.71
C HIS A 538 13.56 6.68 -11.50
N CYS A 539 13.69 8.01 -11.52
CA CYS A 539 13.12 8.93 -10.53
C CYS A 539 12.48 10.17 -11.20
N HIS A 540 12.03 10.02 -12.46
CA HIS A 540 11.39 11.10 -13.24
C HIS A 540 9.88 11.21 -12.96
N LEU A 541 9.25 12.28 -13.47
CA LEU A 541 7.83 12.61 -13.28
C LEU A 541 6.90 11.98 -14.29
#